data_AF-M5C8Y0-F1
#
_entry.id   AF-M5C8Y0-F1
#
_cell.length_a   1.000
_cell.length_b   1.000
_cell.length_c   1.000
_cell.angle_alpha   90.00
_cell.angle_beta   90.00
_cell.angle_gamma   90.00
#
_symmetry.space_group_name_H-M   'P 1'
#
loop_
_entity.id
_entity.type
_entity.pdbx_description
1 polymer ?
#
loop_
_entity_poly.entity_id
_entity_poly.type
_entity_poly.pdbx_seq_one_letter_code
_entity_poly.pdbx_strand_id
1 'polypeptide(L)'
;MSRYFRLMALATEEMLFTLPFAIFLLVTNLTRFPVVPWVSWEDTHLDYYKVIKTPWILLRADPMSYNTMMINLWVLPAGGFLFFIWFGLGGEAIASYKNAFWKVAGLFGIKPKPKTVPASRW
;
A
#
# COMPACT_ATOMS: atom_id res chain seq x y z
N MET A 1 -14.57 -18.07 5.58
CA MET A 1 -14.65 -16.90 4.67
C MET A 1 -13.93 -17.24 3.38
N SER A 2 -14.68 -17.28 2.28
CA SER A 2 -14.21 -17.66 0.94
C SER A 2 -13.08 -16.75 0.43
N ARG A 3 -12.13 -17.28 -0.35
CA ARG A 3 -11.07 -16.54 -1.05
C ARG A 3 -11.61 -15.31 -1.80
N TYR A 4 -12.79 -15.47 -2.40
CA TYR A 4 -13.46 -14.42 -3.16
C TYR A 4 -13.82 -13.20 -2.32
N PHE A 5 -14.18 -13.38 -1.04
CA PHE A 5 -14.53 -12.27 -0.16
C PHE A 5 -13.34 -11.34 0.09
N ARG A 6 -12.13 -11.90 0.26
CA ARG A 6 -10.92 -11.09 0.49
C ARG A 6 -10.51 -10.29 -0.74
N LEU A 7 -10.67 -10.87 -1.93
CA LEU A 7 -10.42 -10.18 -3.19
C LEU A 7 -11.44 -9.05 -3.40
N MET A 8 -12.72 -9.29 -3.12
CA MET A 8 -13.76 -8.26 -3.19
C MET A 8 -13.56 -7.15 -2.18
N ALA A 9 -13.17 -7.48 -0.94
CA ALA A 9 -12.88 -6.50 0.09
C ALA A 9 -11.70 -5.60 -0.30
N LEU A 10 -10.60 -6.18 -0.79
CA LEU A 10 -9.44 -5.43 -1.30
C LEU A 10 -9.82 -4.51 -2.46
N ALA A 11 -10.57 -5.02 -3.46
CA ALA A 11 -10.99 -4.23 -4.60
C ALA A 11 -11.91 -3.06 -4.18
N THR A 12 -12.82 -3.31 -3.24
CA THR A 12 -13.74 -2.28 -2.73
C THR A 12 -12.97 -1.20 -1.96
N GLU A 13 -12.03 -1.62 -1.12
CA GLU A 13 -11.13 -0.73 -0.38
C GLU A 13 -10.30 0.15 -1.33
N GLU A 14 -9.71 -0.46 -2.36
CA GLU A 14 -8.96 0.25 -3.38
C GLU A 14 -9.83 1.30 -4.09
N MET A 15 -11.06 0.95 -4.48
CA MET A 15 -11.97 1.90 -5.10
C MET A 15 -12.37 3.04 -4.16
N LEU A 16 -12.64 2.74 -2.88
CA LEU A 16 -13.05 3.74 -1.89
C LEU A 16 -11.95 4.76 -1.57
N PHE A 17 -10.68 4.36 -1.59
CA PHE A 17 -9.57 5.25 -1.28
C PHE A 17 -8.93 5.87 -2.52
N THR A 18 -8.72 5.09 -3.58
CA THR A 18 -7.98 5.52 -4.76
C THR A 18 -8.79 6.46 -5.63
N LEU A 19 -10.09 6.20 -5.85
CA LEU A 19 -10.91 7.05 -6.72
C LEU A 19 -11.06 8.47 -6.17
N PRO A 20 -11.47 8.68 -4.90
CA PRO A 20 -11.59 10.04 -4.36
C PRO A 20 -10.24 10.76 -4.33
N PHE A 21 -9.16 10.04 -4.00
CA PHE A 21 -7.83 10.63 -3.96
C PHE A 21 -7.34 11.04 -5.36
N ALA A 22 -7.56 10.21 -6.38
CA ALA A 22 -7.21 10.53 -7.77
C ALA A 22 -8.00 11.73 -8.29
N ILE A 23 -9.30 11.81 -7.98
CA ILE A 23 -10.15 12.97 -8.34
C ILE A 23 -9.63 14.23 -7.63
N PHE A 24 -9.34 14.14 -6.33
CA PHE A 24 -8.77 15.26 -5.57
C PHE A 24 -7.46 15.76 -6.18
N LEU A 25 -6.54 14.85 -6.52
CA LEU A 25 -5.28 15.19 -7.19
C LEU A 25 -5.52 15.86 -8.54
N LEU A 26 -6.41 15.30 -9.37
CA LEU A 26 -6.73 15.85 -10.68
C LEU A 26 -7.25 17.28 -10.58
N VAL A 27 -8.28 17.50 -9.75
CA VAL A 27 -8.88 18.82 -9.54
C VAL A 27 -7.83 19.80 -9.01
N THR A 28 -7.03 19.39 -8.03
CA THR A 28 -5.98 20.24 -7.46
C THR A 28 -4.93 20.64 -8.50
N ASN A 29 -4.48 19.70 -9.33
CA ASN A 29 -3.49 20.00 -10.37
C ASN A 29 -4.05 20.95 -11.43
N LEU A 30 -5.28 20.70 -11.90
CA LEU A 30 -5.92 21.54 -12.93
C LEU A 30 -6.31 22.94 -12.44
N THR A 31 -6.53 23.11 -11.13
CA THR A 31 -6.91 24.41 -10.55
C THR A 31 -5.71 25.24 -10.10
N ARG A 32 -4.60 24.60 -9.70
CA ARG A 32 -3.42 25.29 -9.19
C ARG A 32 -2.37 25.58 -10.24
N PHE A 33 -2.34 24.82 -11.33
CA PHE A 33 -1.37 25.00 -12.40
C PHE A 33 -2.09 25.16 -13.74
N PRO A 34 -1.64 26.10 -14.60
CA PRO A 34 -2.15 26.19 -15.95
C PRO A 34 -1.79 24.93 -16.73
N VAL A 35 -2.75 24.44 -17.53
CA VAL A 35 -2.46 23.39 -18.51
C VAL A 35 -1.63 24.00 -19.62
N VAL A 36 -0.39 23.53 -19.77
CA VAL A 36 0.51 23.99 -20.83
C VAL A 36 -0.01 23.45 -22.17
N PRO A 37 -0.27 24.31 -23.17
CA PRO A 37 -0.73 23.87 -24.48
C PRO A 37 0.38 23.10 -25.20
N TRP A 38 0.00 22.10 -25.99
CA TRP A 38 0.94 21.41 -26.86
C TRP A 38 1.33 22.30 -28.05
N VAL A 39 2.63 22.52 -28.26
CA VAL A 39 3.17 23.36 -29.35
C VAL A 39 3.92 22.52 -30.38
N SER A 40 4.94 21.76 -29.94
CA SER A 40 5.76 20.89 -30.79
C SER A 40 6.45 19.80 -29.96
N TRP A 41 7.08 18.84 -30.63
CA TRP A 41 7.85 17.79 -29.96
C TRP A 41 9.08 18.36 -29.27
N GLU A 42 9.79 19.27 -29.95
CA GLU A 42 11.01 19.93 -29.46
C GLU A 42 10.73 20.76 -28.20
N ASP A 43 9.62 21.50 -28.18
CA ASP A 43 9.20 22.32 -27.03
C ASP A 43 8.86 21.47 -25.80
N THR A 44 8.12 20.38 -25.98
CA THR A 44 7.71 19.49 -24.87
C THR A 44 8.90 18.75 -24.26
N HIS A 45 9.94 18.46 -25.06
CA HIS A 45 11.15 17.74 -24.63
C HIS A 45 12.30 18.65 -24.21
N LEU A 46 12.08 19.97 -24.21
CA LEU A 46 13.10 20.92 -23.83
C LEU A 46 13.52 20.69 -22.36
N ASP A 47 14.84 20.63 -22.13
CA ASP A 47 15.45 20.43 -20.81
C ASP A 47 14.98 19.17 -20.03
N TYR A 48 14.52 18.12 -20.70
CA TYR A 48 14.07 16.88 -20.02
C TYR A 48 15.15 16.24 -19.11
N TYR A 49 16.43 16.48 -19.41
CA TYR A 49 17.57 15.96 -18.64
C TYR A 49 17.83 16.73 -17.34
N LYS A 50 17.15 17.87 -17.13
CA LYS A 50 17.41 18.77 -16.02
C LYS A 50 16.64 18.33 -14.78
N VAL A 51 17.36 17.89 -13.76
CA VAL A 51 16.77 17.58 -12.45
C VAL A 51 16.56 18.88 -11.67
N ILE A 52 15.30 19.26 -11.48
CA ILE A 52 14.93 20.39 -10.62
C ILE A 52 15.09 19.95 -9.16
N LYS A 53 16.00 20.61 -8.44
CA LYS A 53 16.21 20.38 -7.01
C LYS A 53 15.45 21.44 -6.22
N THR A 54 14.44 21.03 -5.47
CA THR A 54 13.68 21.92 -4.58
C THR A 54 14.16 21.75 -3.14
N PRO A 55 14.72 22.80 -2.51
CA PRO A 55 15.08 22.77 -1.09
C PRO A 55 13.89 22.38 -0.21
N TRP A 56 14.14 21.55 0.80
CA TRP A 56 13.11 21.07 1.73
C TRP A 56 12.32 22.19 2.42
N ILE A 57 12.98 23.33 2.70
CA ILE A 57 12.32 24.48 3.31
C ILE A 57 11.29 25.14 2.39
N LEU A 58 11.58 25.22 1.09
CA LEU A 58 10.66 25.78 0.10
C LEU A 58 9.49 24.81 -0.14
N LEU A 59 9.77 23.51 -0.12
CA LEU A 59 8.71 22.50 -0.23
C LEU A 59 7.71 22.61 0.93
N ARG A 60 8.18 22.78 2.16
CA ARG A 60 7.34 22.95 3.35
C ARG A 60 6.64 24.31 3.43
N ALA A 61 7.09 25.30 2.66
CA ALA A 61 6.46 26.62 2.62
C ALA A 61 5.07 26.59 1.95
N ASP A 62 4.77 25.55 1.18
CA ASP A 62 3.43 25.27 0.66
C ASP A 62 2.86 24.00 1.32
N PRO A 63 2.08 24.16 2.41
CA PRO A 63 1.55 23.04 3.18
C PRO A 63 0.66 22.10 2.35
N MET A 64 -0.07 22.63 1.36
CA MET A 64 -0.97 21.82 0.54
C MET A 64 -0.17 20.89 -0.38
N SER A 65 0.81 21.43 -1.10
CA SER A 65 1.69 20.63 -1.96
C SER A 65 2.52 19.64 -1.15
N TYR A 66 3.04 20.08 0.00
CA TYR A 66 3.79 19.22 0.92
C TYR A 66 2.96 18.03 1.40
N ASN A 67 1.76 18.28 1.93
CA ASN A 67 0.88 17.22 2.43
C ASN A 67 0.46 16.27 1.31
N THR A 68 0.14 16.79 0.14
CA THR A 68 -0.22 15.98 -1.03
C THR A 68 0.92 15.04 -1.44
N MET A 69 2.15 15.55 -1.46
CA MET A 69 3.34 14.75 -1.75
C MET A 69 3.58 13.68 -0.68
N MET A 70 3.44 14.03 0.60
CA MET A 70 3.58 13.08 1.70
C MET A 70 2.54 11.96 1.60
N ILE A 71 1.26 12.29 1.38
CA ILE A 71 0.20 11.29 1.22
C ILE A 71 0.51 10.37 0.04
N ASN A 72 0.94 10.91 -1.09
CA ASN A 72 1.30 10.13 -2.28
C ASN A 72 2.43 9.12 -1.97
N LEU A 73 3.47 9.55 -1.25
CA LEU A 73 4.58 8.68 -0.83
C LEU A 73 4.14 7.57 0.14
N TRP A 74 3.24 7.89 1.08
CA TRP A 74 2.80 6.94 2.11
C TRP A 74 1.65 6.02 1.66
N VAL A 75 0.99 6.32 0.55
CA VAL A 75 -0.12 5.50 0.02
C VAL A 75 0.35 4.09 -0.37
N LEU A 76 1.55 3.98 -0.94
CA LEU A 76 2.12 2.69 -1.36
C LEU A 76 2.46 1.78 -0.16
N PRO A 77 3.22 2.25 0.86
CA PRO A 77 3.39 1.51 2.10
C PRO A 77 2.07 1.13 2.77
N ALA A 78 1.12 2.06 2.85
CA ALA A 78 -0.20 1.81 3.44
C ALA A 78 -0.94 0.69 2.69
N GLY A 79 -0.94 0.71 1.36
CA GLY A 79 -1.50 -0.37 0.53
C GLY A 79 -0.84 -1.73 0.78
N GLY A 80 0.48 -1.75 0.99
CA GLY A 80 1.20 -2.96 1.39
C GLY A 80 0.73 -3.53 2.73
N PHE A 81 0.50 -2.68 3.73
CA PHE A 81 -0.05 -3.11 5.02
C PHE A 81 -1.48 -3.63 4.90
N LEU A 82 -2.33 -2.96 4.11
CA LEU A 82 -3.70 -3.41 3.86
C LEU A 82 -3.74 -4.77 3.16
N PHE A 83 -2.90 -4.96 2.15
CA PHE A 83 -2.74 -6.25 1.49
C PHE A 83 -2.31 -7.34 2.48
N PHE A 84 -1.38 -7.04 3.38
CA PHE A 84 -0.97 -7.97 4.43
C PHE A 84 -2.11 -8.29 5.42
N ILE A 85 -2.96 -7.33 5.78
CA ILE A 85 -4.13 -7.58 6.65
C ILE A 85 -5.08 -8.59 5.98
N TRP A 86 -5.39 -8.42 4.70
CA TRP A 86 -6.32 -9.31 3.99
C TRP A 86 -5.74 -10.69 3.70
N PHE A 87 -4.49 -10.76 3.22
CA PHE A 87 -3.88 -12.00 2.74
C PHE A 87 -2.92 -12.64 3.74
N GLY A 88 -2.19 -11.82 4.50
CA GLY A 88 -1.21 -12.26 5.49
C GLY A 88 -1.84 -12.82 6.76
N LEU A 89 -3.04 -12.37 7.16
CA LEU A 89 -3.74 -12.89 8.34
C LEU A 89 -4.72 -14.02 8.02
N GLY A 90 -4.67 -14.57 6.81
CA GLY A 90 -5.53 -15.68 6.42
C GLY A 90 -5.27 -16.95 7.22
N GLY A 91 -6.30 -17.77 7.47
CA GLY A 91 -6.14 -19.07 8.15
C GLY A 91 -5.05 -19.96 7.55
N GLU A 92 -4.95 -20.01 6.22
CA GLU A 92 -3.87 -20.70 5.49
C GLU A 92 -2.48 -20.07 5.77
N ALA A 93 -2.38 -18.75 5.73
CA ALA A 93 -1.13 -18.02 6.00
C ALA A 93 -0.66 -18.20 7.45
N ILE A 94 -1.57 -18.06 8.43
CA ILE A 94 -1.29 -18.29 9.85
C ILE A 94 -0.86 -19.73 10.11
N ALA A 95 -1.49 -20.71 9.45
CA ALA A 95 -1.08 -22.11 9.56
C ALA A 95 0.36 -22.30 9.02
N SER A 96 0.70 -21.65 7.91
CA SER A 96 2.05 -21.64 7.36
C SER A 96 3.07 -20.98 8.32
N TYR A 97 2.73 -19.83 8.91
CA TYR A 97 3.58 -19.16 9.90
C TYR A 97 3.83 -20.04 11.13
N LYS A 98 2.79 -20.71 11.63
CA LYS A 98 2.93 -21.67 12.74
C LYS A 98 3.85 -22.83 12.36
N ASN A 99 3.70 -23.38 11.16
CA ASN A 99 4.55 -24.47 10.69
C ASN A 99 6.02 -24.03 10.54
N ALA A 100 6.27 -22.85 9.97
CA ALA A 100 7.61 -22.28 9.87
C ALA A 100 8.21 -22.03 11.25
N PHE A 101 7.44 -21.45 12.18
CA PHE A 101 7.84 -21.23 13.56
C PHE A 101 8.26 -22.54 14.24
N TRP A 102 7.45 -23.60 14.14
CA TRP A 102 7.79 -24.89 14.76
C TRP A 102 9.00 -25.58 14.12
N LYS A 103 9.25 -25.39 12.83
CA LYS A 103 10.49 -25.87 12.19
C LYS A 103 11.72 -25.19 12.79
N VAL A 104 11.67 -23.87 12.97
CA VAL A 104 12.77 -23.11 13.57
C VAL A 104 12.92 -23.44 15.06
N ALA A 105 11.83 -23.46 15.82
CA ALA A 105 11.83 -23.83 17.23
C ALA A 105 12.37 -25.26 17.46
N GLY A 106 12.13 -26.17 16.52
CA GLY A 106 12.67 -27.53 16.52
C GLY A 106 14.20 -27.57 16.44
N LEU A 107 14.86 -26.62 15.77
CA LEU A 107 16.33 -26.49 15.76
C LEU A 107 16.89 -26.18 17.15
N PHE A 108 16.08 -25.55 18.01
CA PHE A 108 16.42 -25.24 19.40
C PHE A 108 15.86 -26.29 20.40
N GLY A 109 15.34 -27.42 19.91
CA GLY A 109 14.81 -28.50 20.76
C GLY A 109 13.42 -28.24 21.35
N ILE A 110 12.76 -27.14 20.99
CA ILE A 110 11.42 -26.81 21.49
C ILE A 110 10.37 -27.52 20.63
N LYS A 111 9.58 -28.41 21.24
CA LYS A 111 8.54 -29.20 20.54
C LYS A 111 7.14 -28.65 20.79
N PRO A 112 6.23 -28.74 19.80
CA PRO A 112 4.83 -28.39 20.01
C PRO A 112 4.19 -29.29 21.07
N LYS A 113 3.34 -28.71 21.93
CA LYS A 113 2.52 -29.50 22.84
C LYS A 113 1.65 -30.47 22.03
N PRO A 114 1.55 -31.75 22.43
CA PRO A 114 0.70 -32.71 21.72
C PRO A 114 -0.74 -32.21 21.72
N LYS A 115 -1.41 -32.29 20.56
CA LYS A 115 -2.84 -31.96 20.46
C LYS A 115 -3.59 -32.95 21.35
N THR A 116 -4.12 -32.48 22.47
CA THR A 116 -5.06 -33.27 23.28
C THR A 116 -6.31 -33.47 22.46
N VAL A 117 -6.52 -34.67 21.95
CA VAL A 117 -7.81 -35.06 21.37
C VAL A 117 -8.82 -34.97 22.51
N PRO A 118 -9.88 -34.14 22.40
CA PRO A 118 -10.92 -34.14 23.41
C PRO A 118 -11.45 -35.57 23.51
N ALA A 119 -11.50 -36.14 24.72
CA ALA A 119 -12.11 -37.45 24.94
C ALA A 119 -13.50 -37.42 24.29
N SER A 120 -13.75 -38.33 23.35
CA SER A 120 -15.02 -38.40 22.65
C SER A 120 -16.14 -38.50 23.68
N ARG A 121 -16.88 -37.41 23.87
CA ARG A 121 -18.15 -37.44 24.58
C ARG A 121 -19.14 -38.14 23.67
N TRP A 122 -19.24 -39.46 23.86
CA TRP A 122 -20.52 -40.13 23.76
C TRP A 122 -21.49 -39.44 24.73
#